data_AF-A0AAQ4DYA9-F1
#
_entry.id   AF-A0AAQ4DYA9-F1
#
_cell.length_a   1.000
_cell.length_b   1.000
_cell.length_c   1.000
_cell.angle_alpha   90.00
_cell.angle_beta   90.00
_cell.angle_gamma   90.00
#
_symmetry.space_group_name_H-M   'P 1'
#
loop_
_entity.id
_entity.type
_entity.pdbx_description
1 polymer ?
#
loop_
_entity_poly.entity_id
_entity_poly.type
_entity_poly.pdbx_seq_one_letter_code
_entity_poly.pdbx_strand_id
1 'polypeptide(L)' 'MVVHLGWPEWIVTAVTACVLFHLYASRKRNYWKIQNVSSEPFSVFFGSTFKLFFTPLHEMDAARYKKYGTLFG' A
#
# COMPACT_ATOMS: atom_id res chain seq x y z
N MET A 1 13.32 30.17 -13.17
CA MET A 1 14.37 29.84 -12.19
C MET A 1 14.52 28.32 -12.19
N VAL A 2 15.43 27.79 -13.01
CA VAL A 2 15.66 26.33 -13.10
C VAL A 2 16.60 25.97 -11.97
N VAL A 3 16.10 25.23 -10.98
CA VAL A 3 16.90 24.74 -9.86
C VAL A 3 17.70 23.56 -10.38
N HIS A 4 18.89 23.81 -10.92
CA HIS A 4 19.89 22.76 -11.16
C HIS A 4 20.52 22.37 -9.80
N LEU A 5 19.75 21.64 -8.99
CA LEU A 5 20.32 20.75 -8.00
C LEU A 5 21.21 19.79 -8.82
N GLY A 6 22.53 19.76 -8.58
CA GLY A 6 23.54 19.06 -9.42
C GLY A 6 23.44 17.53 -9.49
N TRP A 7 22.21 17.01 -9.47
CA TRP A 7 21.82 15.62 -9.57
C TRP A 7 21.27 15.40 -10.98
N PRO A 8 21.59 14.26 -11.62
CA PRO A 8 21.01 13.94 -12.91
C PRO A 8 19.48 14.02 -12.86
N GLU A 9 18.86 14.72 -13.82
CA GLU A 9 17.41 15.01 -13.82
C GLU A 9 16.54 13.75 -13.74
N TRP A 10 17.03 12.62 -14.25
CA TRP A 10 16.37 11.32 -14.15
C TRP A 10 16.28 10.81 -12.71
N ILE A 11 17.26 11.11 -11.85
CA ILE A 11 17.24 10.75 -10.43
C ILE A 11 16.18 11.55 -9.70
N VAL A 12 16.13 12.88 -9.93
CA VAL A 12 15.12 13.74 -9.30
C VAL A 12 13.71 13.30 -9.71
N THR A 13 13.53 12.97 -10.98
CA THR A 13 12.25 12.46 -11.51
C THR A 13 11.89 11.11 -10.88
N ALA A 14 12.83 10.16 -10.82
CA ALA A 14 12.60 8.85 -10.21
C ALA A 14 12.25 8.94 -8.72
N VAL A 15 12.98 9.76 -7.95
CA VAL A 15 12.72 9.98 -6.53
C VAL A 15 11.34 10.60 -6.33
N THR A 16 11.01 11.63 -7.12
CA THR A 16 9.70 12.30 -7.04
C THR A 16 8.57 11.32 -7.35
N ALA A 17 8.72 10.49 -8.39
CA ALA A 17 7.75 9.45 -8.73
C ALA A 17 7.57 8.43 -7.59
N CYS A 18 8.66 7.96 -6.98
CA CYS A 18 8.62 7.04 -5.83
C CYS A 18 7.91 7.65 -4.62
N VAL A 19 8.18 8.93 -4.31
CA VAL A 19 7.54 9.64 -3.20
C VAL A 19 6.04 9.83 -3.46
N LEU A 20 5.66 10.26 -4.66
CA LEU A 20 4.26 10.41 -5.05
C LEU A 20 3.52 9.07 -5.02
N PHE A 21 4.14 8.00 -5.52
CA PHE A 21 3.58 6.65 -5.45
C PHE A 21 3.38 6.20 -4.00
N HIS A 22 4.37 6.45 -3.13
CA HIS A 22 4.26 6.13 -1.71
C HIS A 22 3.13 6.90 -1.03
N LEU A 23 2.99 8.20 -1.31
CA LEU A 23 1.91 9.04 -0.79
C LEU A 23 0.54 8.59 -1.30
N TYR A 24 0.42 8.28 -2.59
CA TYR A 24 -0.80 7.77 -3.18
C TYR A 24 -1.22 6.43 -2.55
N ALA A 25 -0.29 5.48 -2.48
CA ALA A 25 -0.52 4.16 -1.89
C ALA A 25 -0.85 4.29 -0.38
N SER A 26 -0.20 5.20 0.33
CA SER A 26 -0.44 5.40 1.77
C SER A 26 -1.70 6.19 2.12
N ARG A 27 -2.28 6.92 1.17
CA ARG A 27 -3.40 7.85 1.39
C ARG A 27 -4.61 7.22 2.09
N LYS A 28 -4.89 5.95 1.84
CA LYS A 28 -6.06 5.24 2.38
C LYS A 28 -5.74 4.31 3.56
N ARG A 29 -4.50 4.26 4.05
CA ARG A 29 -4.07 3.36 5.14
C ARG A 29 -4.89 3.47 6.42
N ASN A 30 -5.36 4.67 6.73
CA ASN A 30 -6.08 4.93 7.99
C ASN A 30 -7.60 4.85 7.86
N TYR A 31 -8.15 4.60 6.66
CA TYR A 31 -9.60 4.67 6.43
C TYR A 31 -10.38 3.72 7.34
N TRP A 32 -9.94 2.46 7.43
CA TRP A 32 -10.56 1.43 8.28
C TRP A 32 -10.19 1.59 9.76
N LYS A 33 -8.97 2.03 10.05
CA LYS A 33 -8.49 2.28 11.41
C LYS A 33 -9.29 3.39 12.11
N ILE A 34 -9.66 4.45 11.38
CA ILE A 34 -10.50 5.56 11.91
C ILE A 34 -11.92 5.07 12.26
N GLN A 35 -12.42 4.06 11.56
CA GLN A 35 -13.76 3.49 11.76
C GLN A 35 -13.77 2.36 12.80
N ASN A 36 -12.65 2.13 13.48
CA ASN A 36 -12.46 1.04 14.44
C ASN A 36 -12.73 -0.36 13.82
N VAL A 37 -12.50 -0.50 12.51
CA VAL A 37 -12.61 -1.78 11.80
C VAL A 37 -11.25 -2.44 11.77
N SER A 38 -11.23 -3.75 12.06
CA SER A 38 -10.02 -4.54 12.02
C SER A 38 -9.51 -4.65 10.58
N SER A 39 -8.31 -4.11 10.29
CA SER A 39 -7.76 -4.08 8.94
C SER A 39 -6.42 -4.81 8.84
N GLU A 40 -6.11 -5.31 7.64
CA GLU A 40 -4.77 -5.83 7.38
C GLU A 40 -3.72 -4.72 7.48
N PRO A 41 -2.53 -5.00 8.06
CA PRO A 41 -1.44 -4.04 8.06
C PRO A 41 -1.05 -3.76 6.61
N PHE A 42 -1.14 -2.49 6.21
CA PHE A 42 -0.84 -2.08 4.87
C PHE A 42 0.64 -2.28 4.55
N SER A 43 0.92 -3.03 3.47
CA SER A 43 2.28 -3.18 2.94
C SER A 43 2.24 -3.00 1.42
N VAL A 44 2.94 -1.96 0.95
CA VAL A 44 2.98 -1.54 -0.47
C VAL A 44 3.59 -2.63 -1.35
N PHE A 45 4.64 -3.30 -0.85
CA PHE A 45 5.50 -4.18 -1.66
C PHE A 45 5.43 -5.65 -1.24
N PHE A 46 5.16 -5.96 0.04
CA PHE A 46 5.20 -7.34 0.57
C PHE A 46 3.92 -7.70 1.35
N GLY A 47 2.81 -7.06 1.03
CA GLY A 47 1.54 -7.20 1.74
C GLY A 47 0.59 -8.21 1.11
N SER A 48 -0.69 -8.02 1.41
CA SER A 48 -1.77 -8.82 0.84
C SER A 48 -1.81 -8.72 -0.69
N THR A 49 -1.39 -7.59 -1.27
CA THR A 49 -1.25 -7.40 -2.72
C THR A 49 -0.27 -8.39 -3.36
N PHE A 50 0.84 -8.71 -2.69
CA PHE A 50 1.80 -9.68 -3.22
C PHE A 50 1.24 -11.11 -3.13
N LYS A 51 0.59 -11.44 -2.02
CA LYS A 51 -0.10 -12.73 -1.85
C LYS A 51 -1.18 -12.96 -2.92
N LEU A 52 -1.82 -11.90 -3.39
CA LEU A 52 -2.84 -11.94 -4.43
C LEU A 52 -2.33 -12.53 -5.77
N PHE A 53 -1.01 -12.43 -6.03
CA PHE A 53 -0.40 -13.02 -7.23
C PHE A 53 -0.09 -14.52 -7.09
N PHE A 54 0.06 -15.04 -5.87
CA PHE A 54 0.50 -16.42 -5.62
C PHE A 54 -0.57 -17.30 -4.99
N THR A 55 -1.55 -16.70 -4.31
CA THR A 55 -2.62 -17.42 -3.63
C THR A 55 -3.97 -17.07 -4.25
N PRO A 56 -4.85 -18.06 -4.43
CA PRO A 56 -6.22 -17.81 -4.88
C PRO A 56 -6.97 -16.88 -3.92
N LEU A 57 -7.79 -15.99 -4.48
CA LEU A 57 -8.58 -15.04 -3.71
C LEU A 57 -9.45 -15.70 -2.63
N HIS A 58 -10.05 -16.84 -2.93
CA HIS A 58 -10.94 -17.53 -2.00
C HIS A 58 -10.24 -18.04 -0.74
N GLU A 59 -8.99 -18.53 -0.86
CA GLU A 59 -8.20 -18.97 0.29
C GLU A 59 -7.74 -17.77 1.13
N MET A 60 -7.38 -16.67 0.46
CA MET A 60 -7.00 -15.43 1.12
C MET A 60 -8.17 -14.83 1.91
N ASP A 61 -9.36 -14.79 1.34
CA ASP A 61 -10.55 -14.25 1.99
C ASP A 61 -11.01 -15.12 3.16
N ALA A 62 -10.93 -16.45 3.03
CA ALA A 62 -11.19 -17.37 4.14
C ALA A 62 -10.20 -17.16 5.30
N ALA A 63 -8.91 -16.97 4.99
CA ALA A 63 -7.89 -16.70 5.99
C ALA A 63 -8.10 -15.34 6.68
N ARG A 64 -8.48 -14.30 5.93
CA ARG A 64 -8.81 -12.98 6.48
C ARG A 64 -10.06 -13.01 7.35
N TYR A 65 -11.11 -13.68 6.89
CA TYR A 65 -12.36 -13.83 7.65
C TYR A 65 -12.11 -14.52 9.00
N LYS A 66 -11.31 -15.59 9.01
CA LYS A 66 -10.95 -16.29 10.25
C LYS A 66 -10.13 -15.42 11.21
N LYS A 67 -9.29 -14.53 10.68
CA LYS A 67 -8.35 -13.72 11.48
C LYS A 67 -8.97 -12.41 11.98
N TYR A 68 -9.78 -11.75 11.16
CA TYR A 68 -10.29 -10.40 11.39
C TYR A 68 -11.80 -10.33 11.63
N GLY A 69 -12.52 -11.43 11.41
CA GLY A 69 -13.95 -11.56 11.67
C GLY A 69 -14.82 -11.19 10.47
N THR A 70 -16.09 -10.87 10.74
CA THR A 70 -17.12 -10.67 9.71
C THR A 70 -16.95 -9.38 8.92
N LEU A 71 -16.32 -8.35 9.50
CA LEU A 71 -16.04 -7.08 8.85
C LEU A 71 -14.55 -6.74 8.99
N PHE A 72 -13.86 -6.69 7.86
CA PHE A 72 -12.45 -6.33 7.80
C PHE A 72 -12.14 -5.49 6.56
N GLY A 73 -11.03 -4.75 6.62
CA GLY A 73 -10.60 -3.80 5.59
C GLY A 73 -9.17 -3.94 5.13
#